data_AF-C7NI51-F1
#
_entry.id   AF-C7NI51-F1
#
_cell.length_a   1.000
_cell.length_b   1.000
_cell.length_c   1.000
_cell.angle_alpha   90.00
_cell.angle_beta   90.00
_cell.angle_gamma   90.00
#
_symmetry.space_group_name_H-M   'P 1'
#
loop_
_entity.id
_entity.type
_entity.pdbx_description
1 polymer ?
#
loop_
_entity_poly.entity_id
_entity_poly.type
_entity_poly.pdbx_seq_one_letter_code
_entity_poly.pdbx_strand_id
1 'polypeptide(L)'
;MRAADLNPVGWVEALGVGALAGLLVLAAGALWLWRSRAAGRAREARARIEASRAALDAALMRRALAAREFVGLGCLDPSSSVIVLRTIGDVLDACDGGAEGDLLGPERLEAEEHLTEALRRAFHSRHGGADEDGSTGPQSQSAKRALALASERVHALRLRHNEVVQSTRPLLSGRAVRLLGVERGAPRPELLQVEDDVPHLRPGGEGRPVD
;
A
#
# COMPACT_ATOMS: atom_id res chain seq x y z
N MET A 1 -14.57 53.00 60.86
CA MET A 1 -14.08 52.22 59.70
C MET A 1 -15.09 52.41 58.57
N ARG A 2 -14.78 53.23 57.57
CA ARG A 2 -15.72 53.63 56.51
C ARG A 2 -15.85 52.51 55.47
N ALA A 3 -17.06 52.01 55.31
CA ALA A 3 -17.48 51.08 54.27
C ALA A 3 -17.72 51.81 52.93
N ALA A 4 -16.76 52.64 52.48
CA ALA A 4 -16.99 53.59 51.38
C ALA A 4 -16.31 53.24 50.04
N ASP A 5 -15.41 52.26 49.97
CA ASP A 5 -14.68 51.96 48.72
C ASP A 5 -14.86 50.51 48.23
N LEU A 6 -16.02 49.90 48.49
CA LEU A 6 -16.42 48.69 47.78
C LEU A 6 -17.01 49.11 46.43
N ASN A 7 -16.13 49.44 45.48
CA ASN A 7 -16.50 49.82 44.12
C ASN A 7 -17.17 48.59 43.46
N PRO A 8 -18.51 48.52 43.38
CA PRO A 8 -19.20 47.28 42.99
C PRO A 8 -18.90 46.90 41.53
N VAL A 9 -18.54 47.91 40.72
CA VAL A 9 -18.09 47.77 39.35
C VAL A 9 -16.78 46.96 39.25
N GLY A 10 -15.83 47.16 40.17
CA GLY A 10 -14.54 46.45 40.15
C GLY A 10 -14.65 44.96 40.48
N TRP A 11 -15.62 44.56 41.31
CA TRP A 11 -15.89 43.16 41.61
C TRP A 11 -16.54 42.44 40.43
N VAL A 12 -17.43 43.12 39.71
CA VAL A 12 -18.05 42.59 38.48
C VAL A 12 -17.01 42.46 37.37
N GLU A 13 -16.10 43.42 37.22
CA GLU A 13 -14.99 43.32 36.26
C GLU A 13 -14.01 42.19 36.63
N ALA A 14 -13.64 42.05 37.91
CA ALA A 14 -12.75 40.96 38.35
C ALA A 14 -13.38 39.57 38.16
N LEU A 15 -14.67 39.41 38.47
CA LEU A 15 -15.42 38.19 38.21
C LEU A 15 -15.56 37.90 36.71
N GLY A 16 -15.77 38.95 35.90
CA GLY A 16 -15.83 38.85 34.44
C GLY A 16 -14.50 38.42 33.82
N VAL A 17 -13.38 38.99 34.27
CA VAL A 17 -12.02 38.62 33.83
C VAL A 17 -11.70 37.19 34.24
N GLY A 18 -12.05 36.77 35.46
CA GLY A 18 -11.85 35.40 35.93
C GLY A 18 -12.65 34.37 35.12
N ALA A 19 -13.92 34.67 34.84
CA ALA A 19 -14.77 33.81 34.00
C ALA A 19 -14.25 33.72 32.56
N LEU A 20 -13.79 34.83 31.99
CA LEU A 20 -13.24 34.89 30.63
C LEU A 20 -11.91 34.14 30.55
N ALA A 21 -11.03 34.28 31.55
CA ALA A 21 -9.79 33.50 31.65
C ALA A 21 -10.09 32.00 31.81
N GLY A 22 -11.07 31.62 32.63
CA GLY A 22 -11.52 30.23 32.77
C GLY A 22 -12.05 29.66 31.46
N LEU A 23 -12.87 30.41 30.73
CA LEU A 23 -13.39 30.01 29.42
C LEU A 23 -12.25 29.84 28.39
N LEU A 24 -11.27 30.74 28.38
CA LEU A 24 -10.10 30.63 27.51
C LEU A 24 -9.27 29.38 27.82
N VAL A 25 -9.06 29.06 29.10
CA VAL A 25 -8.34 27.84 29.51
C VAL A 25 -9.10 26.59 29.07
N LEU A 26 -10.43 26.56 29.25
CA LEU A 26 -11.27 25.45 28.79
C LEU A 26 -11.24 25.30 27.26
N ALA A 27 -11.34 26.40 26.52
CA ALA A 27 -11.27 26.41 25.07
C ALA A 27 -9.89 25.94 24.57
N ALA A 28 -8.80 26.38 25.20
CA ALA A 28 -7.45 25.93 24.90
C ALA A 28 -7.26 24.43 25.20
N GLY A 29 -7.78 23.94 26.33
CA GLY A 29 -7.75 22.52 26.70
C GLY A 29 -8.54 21.65 25.70
N ALA A 30 -9.74 22.10 25.30
CA ALA A 30 -10.55 21.43 24.29
C ALA A 30 -9.85 21.41 22.92
N LEU A 31 -9.24 22.52 22.51
CA LEU A 31 -8.47 22.61 21.28
C LEU A 31 -7.26 21.67 21.30
N TRP A 32 -6.53 21.61 22.42
CA TRP A 32 -5.39 20.72 22.60
C TRP A 32 -5.79 19.24 22.50
N LEU A 33 -6.89 18.85 23.15
CA LEU A 33 -7.41 17.47 23.09
C LEU A 33 -7.92 17.10 21.69
N TRP A 34 -8.59 18.03 21.01
CA TRP A 34 -8.99 17.84 19.62
C TRP A 34 -7.76 17.66 18.72
N ARG A 35 -6.71 18.46 18.92
CA ARG A 35 -5.40 18.35 18.24
C ARG A 35 -4.77 16.98 18.41
N SER A 36 -4.68 16.50 19.65
CA SER A 36 -4.01 15.24 19.97
C SER A 36 -4.75 14.05 19.36
N ARG A 37 -6.09 14.05 19.39
CA ARG A 37 -6.91 13.05 18.70
C ARG A 37 -6.78 13.10 17.18
N ALA A 38 -6.78 14.29 16.58
CA ALA A 38 -6.59 14.44 15.14
C ALA A 38 -5.20 13.93 14.69
N ALA A 39 -4.15 14.26 15.44
CA ALA A 39 -2.80 13.77 15.18
C ALA A 39 -2.69 12.25 15.36
N GLY A 40 -3.33 11.67 16.38
CA GLY A 40 -3.38 10.23 16.61
C GLY A 40 -4.00 9.47 15.44
N ARG A 41 -5.18 9.90 14.97
CA ARG A 41 -5.86 9.29 13.82
C ARG A 41 -5.04 9.37 12.53
N ALA A 42 -4.32 10.46 12.31
CA ALA A 42 -3.46 10.62 11.14
C ALA A 42 -2.24 9.66 11.18
N ARG A 43 -1.64 9.45 12.36
CA ARG A 43 -0.55 8.48 12.53
C ARG A 43 -1.02 7.06 12.29
N GLU A 44 -2.18 6.70 12.85
CA GLU A 44 -2.76 5.38 12.66
C GLU A 44 -3.11 5.11 11.20
N ALA A 45 -3.69 6.10 10.50
CA ALA A 45 -3.95 6.01 9.06
C ALA A 45 -2.67 5.77 8.25
N ARG A 46 -1.58 6.50 8.55
CA ARG A 46 -0.27 6.29 7.89
C ARG A 46 0.32 4.91 8.20
N ALA A 47 0.28 4.47 9.45
CA ALA A 47 0.75 3.15 9.85
C ALA A 47 -0.02 2.01 9.16
N ARG A 48 -1.33 2.18 8.94
CA ARG A 48 -2.15 1.22 8.18
C ARG A 48 -1.75 1.15 6.70
N ILE A 49 -1.46 2.29 6.08
CA ILE A 49 -0.97 2.35 4.69
C ILE A 49 0.42 1.67 4.61
N GLU A 50 1.31 1.98 5.55
CA GLU A 50 2.66 1.39 5.55
C GLU A 50 2.61 -0.13 5.75
N ALA A 51 1.78 -0.60 6.67
CA ALA A 51 1.57 -2.03 6.88
C ALA A 51 0.99 -2.74 5.64
N SER A 52 0.10 -2.08 4.88
CA SER A 52 -0.45 -2.67 3.66
C SER A 52 0.57 -2.67 2.52
N ARG A 53 1.45 -1.66 2.43
CA ARG A 53 2.59 -1.62 1.49
C ARG A 53 3.59 -2.74 1.77
N ALA A 54 4.02 -2.89 3.01
CA ALA A 54 4.94 -3.96 3.42
C ALA A 54 4.35 -5.35 3.16
N ALA A 55 3.04 -5.53 3.38
CA ALA A 55 2.37 -6.80 3.07
C ALA A 55 2.34 -7.10 1.57
N LEU A 56 2.10 -6.07 0.72
CA LEU A 56 2.11 -6.21 -0.72
C LEU A 56 3.52 -6.51 -1.26
N ASP A 57 4.54 -5.79 -0.78
CA ASP A 57 5.93 -6.01 -1.16
C ASP A 57 6.39 -7.44 -0.86
N ALA A 58 6.09 -7.96 0.34
CA ALA A 58 6.39 -9.35 0.69
C ALA A 58 5.71 -10.37 -0.26
N ALA A 59 4.50 -10.07 -0.74
CA ALA A 59 3.79 -10.93 -1.69
C ALA A 59 4.39 -10.86 -3.11
N LEU A 60 4.80 -9.67 -3.55
CA LEU A 60 5.51 -9.47 -4.82
C LEU A 60 6.85 -10.20 -4.82
N MET A 61 7.64 -10.08 -3.76
CA MET A 61 8.89 -10.83 -3.59
C MET A 61 8.64 -12.35 -3.63
N ARG A 62 7.56 -12.83 -2.99
CA ARG A 62 7.19 -14.25 -3.04
C ARG A 62 6.82 -14.71 -4.46
N ARG A 63 6.16 -13.85 -5.25
CA ARG A 63 5.85 -14.12 -6.66
C ARG A 63 7.11 -14.19 -7.51
N ALA A 64 8.03 -13.25 -7.36
CA ALA A 64 9.32 -13.24 -8.07
C ALA A 64 10.14 -14.50 -7.77
N LEU A 65 10.20 -14.92 -6.49
CA LEU A 65 10.88 -16.16 -6.09
C LEU A 65 10.21 -17.42 -6.66
N ALA A 66 8.88 -17.49 -6.64
CA ALA A 66 8.14 -18.60 -7.24
C ALA A 66 8.33 -18.66 -8.77
N ALA A 67 8.39 -17.51 -9.44
CA ALA A 67 8.69 -17.41 -10.86
C ALA A 67 10.11 -17.89 -11.16
N ARG A 68 11.10 -17.47 -10.36
CA ARG A 68 12.49 -17.92 -10.48
C ARG A 68 12.63 -19.43 -10.31
N GLU A 69 11.95 -20.01 -9.32
CA GLU A 69 11.89 -21.46 -9.12
C GLU A 69 11.26 -22.17 -10.33
N PHE A 70 10.15 -21.65 -10.85
CA PHE A 70 9.48 -22.19 -12.03
C PHE A 70 10.39 -22.19 -13.28
N VAL A 71 11.15 -21.11 -13.51
CA VAL A 71 12.14 -21.07 -14.59
C VAL A 71 13.30 -22.02 -14.32
N GLY A 72 13.79 -22.10 -13.09
CA GLY A 72 14.91 -22.98 -12.70
C GLY A 72 14.62 -24.48 -12.90
N LEU A 73 13.34 -24.87 -12.87
CA LEU A 73 12.88 -26.22 -13.17
C LEU A 73 12.74 -26.51 -14.67
N GLY A 74 13.06 -25.54 -15.55
CA GLY A 74 12.99 -25.70 -17.00
C GLY A 74 11.57 -25.79 -17.55
N CYS A 75 10.59 -25.18 -16.86
CA CYS A 75 9.17 -25.27 -17.23
C CYS A 75 8.75 -24.26 -18.33
N LEU A 76 9.66 -23.39 -18.75
CA LEU A 76 9.48 -22.45 -19.87
C LEU A 76 10.40 -22.81 -21.02
N ASP A 77 10.05 -22.39 -22.24
CA ASP A 77 10.99 -22.47 -23.36
C ASP A 77 12.24 -21.61 -23.08
N PRO A 78 13.39 -21.91 -23.72
CA PRO A 78 14.63 -21.19 -23.46
C PRO A 78 14.53 -19.68 -23.69
N SER A 79 13.73 -19.23 -24.66
CA SER A 79 13.59 -17.80 -24.99
C SER A 79 12.80 -17.08 -23.90
N SER A 80 11.64 -17.64 -23.50
CA SER A 80 10.84 -17.09 -22.40
C SER A 80 11.58 -17.13 -21.07
N SER A 81 12.37 -18.18 -20.83
CA SER A 81 13.19 -18.31 -19.60
C SER A 81 14.16 -17.15 -19.43
N VAL A 82 14.86 -16.76 -20.51
CA VAL A 82 15.80 -15.62 -20.48
C VAL A 82 15.07 -14.30 -20.21
N ILE A 83 13.92 -14.08 -20.86
CA ILE A 83 13.14 -12.85 -20.69
C ILE A 83 12.61 -12.75 -19.25
N VAL A 84 12.02 -13.83 -18.71
CA VAL A 84 11.49 -13.84 -17.34
C VAL A 84 12.61 -13.71 -16.30
N LEU A 85 13.76 -14.36 -16.50
CA LEU A 85 14.89 -14.19 -15.58
C LEU A 85 15.44 -12.75 -15.61
N ARG A 86 15.45 -12.11 -16.77
CA ARG A 86 15.86 -10.71 -16.89
C ARG A 86 14.94 -9.79 -16.09
N THR A 87 13.63 -9.90 -16.27
CA THR A 87 12.67 -9.05 -15.55
C THR A 87 12.63 -9.35 -14.05
N ILE A 88 12.88 -10.59 -13.62
CA ILE A 88 13.12 -10.91 -12.21
C ILE A 88 14.37 -10.18 -11.70
N GLY A 89 15.44 -10.13 -12.49
CA GLY A 89 16.66 -9.37 -12.18
C GLY A 89 16.36 -7.87 -12.00
N ASP A 90 15.66 -7.26 -12.96
CA ASP A 90 15.27 -5.84 -12.90
C ASP A 90 14.40 -5.55 -11.65
N VAL A 91 13.52 -6.49 -11.27
CA VAL A 91 12.71 -6.46 -10.03
C VAL A 91 13.60 -6.47 -8.78
N LEU A 92 14.61 -7.33 -8.72
CA LEU A 92 15.53 -7.43 -7.58
C LEU A 92 16.46 -6.20 -7.51
N ASP A 93 16.96 -5.73 -8.64
CA ASP A 93 17.78 -4.52 -8.71
C ASP A 93 16.99 -3.29 -8.21
N ALA A 94 15.70 -3.19 -8.55
CA ALA A 94 14.81 -2.14 -8.06
C ALA A 94 14.49 -2.26 -6.55
N CYS A 95 14.53 -3.48 -5.97
CA CYS A 95 14.45 -3.65 -4.52
C CYS A 95 15.67 -3.06 -3.80
N ASP A 96 16.85 -3.29 -4.35
CA ASP A 96 18.12 -2.87 -3.74
C ASP A 96 18.41 -1.38 -3.99
N GLY A 97 17.95 -0.83 -5.11
CA GLY A 97 18.15 0.58 -5.51
C GLY A 97 17.13 1.57 -4.94
N GLY A 98 16.05 1.09 -4.32
CA GLY A 98 14.97 1.93 -3.80
C GLY A 98 15.42 2.93 -2.71
N ALA A 99 14.82 4.11 -2.68
CA ALA A 99 15.05 5.08 -1.61
C ALA A 99 14.59 4.52 -0.25
N GLU A 100 15.34 4.81 0.82
CA GLU A 100 15.01 4.35 2.17
C GLU A 100 13.56 4.71 2.55
N GLY A 101 12.74 3.69 2.78
CA GLY A 101 11.34 3.85 3.18
C GLY A 101 10.32 3.93 2.04
N ASP A 102 10.72 3.81 0.77
CA ASP A 102 9.82 3.69 -0.37
C ASP A 102 9.85 2.28 -0.99
N LEU A 103 9.20 1.33 -0.31
CA LEU A 103 9.14 -0.09 -0.71
C LEU A 103 8.49 -0.32 -2.08
N LEU A 104 7.68 0.62 -2.56
CA LEU A 104 6.90 0.52 -3.81
C LEU A 104 7.07 1.79 -4.65
N GLY A 105 8.32 2.22 -4.82
CA GLY A 105 8.67 3.35 -5.67
C GLY A 105 8.38 3.09 -7.16
N PRO A 106 8.49 4.13 -8.01
CA PRO A 106 8.12 4.05 -9.42
C PRO A 106 8.92 2.98 -10.19
N GLU A 107 10.24 2.91 -9.97
CA GLU A 107 11.12 1.91 -10.60
C GLU A 107 10.73 0.48 -10.21
N ARG A 108 10.36 0.28 -8.94
CA ARG A 108 9.89 -1.01 -8.43
C ARG A 108 8.59 -1.45 -9.10
N LEU A 109 7.64 -0.52 -9.25
CA LEU A 109 6.35 -0.80 -9.90
C LEU A 109 6.52 -1.08 -11.40
N GLU A 110 7.37 -0.32 -12.10
CA GLU A 110 7.69 -0.55 -13.51
C GLU A 110 8.32 -1.92 -13.74
N ALA A 111 9.28 -2.31 -12.90
CA ALA A 111 9.90 -3.64 -12.97
C ALA A 111 8.89 -4.77 -12.73
N GLU A 112 7.97 -4.60 -11.77
CA GLU A 112 6.91 -5.58 -11.50
C GLU A 112 5.89 -5.70 -12.64
N GLU A 113 5.59 -4.59 -13.34
CA GLU A 113 4.75 -4.60 -14.55
C GLU A 113 5.44 -5.36 -15.69
N HIS A 114 6.74 -5.11 -15.93
CA HIS A 114 7.52 -5.86 -16.90
C HIS A 114 7.59 -7.35 -16.58
N LEU A 115 7.68 -7.72 -15.30
CA LEU A 115 7.60 -9.12 -14.86
C LEU A 115 6.22 -9.73 -15.15
N THR A 116 5.13 -9.02 -14.81
CA THR A 116 3.78 -9.50 -15.11
C THR A 116 3.59 -9.72 -16.61
N GLU A 117 4.04 -8.78 -17.45
CA GLU A 117 3.92 -8.88 -18.90
C GLU A 117 4.79 -10.00 -19.49
N ALA A 118 6.01 -10.18 -18.97
CA ALA A 118 6.88 -11.30 -19.36
C ALA A 118 6.24 -12.65 -19.03
N LEU A 119 5.69 -12.79 -17.81
CA LEU A 119 4.95 -13.98 -17.42
C LEU A 119 3.71 -14.16 -18.31
N ARG A 120 2.98 -13.10 -18.60
CA ARG A 120 1.80 -13.17 -19.45
C ARG A 120 2.13 -13.70 -20.84
N ARG A 121 3.17 -13.16 -21.47
CA ARG A 121 3.65 -13.65 -22.78
C ARG A 121 4.11 -15.10 -22.72
N ALA A 122 4.93 -15.44 -21.73
CA ALA A 122 5.52 -16.78 -21.58
C ALA A 122 4.47 -17.90 -21.51
N PHE A 123 3.30 -17.61 -20.94
CA PHE A 123 2.20 -18.55 -20.84
C PHE A 123 1.06 -18.30 -21.86
N HIS A 124 1.06 -17.17 -22.58
CA HIS A 124 0.12 -16.91 -23.68
C HIS A 124 0.58 -17.59 -24.97
N SER A 125 1.90 -17.63 -25.24
CA SER A 125 2.48 -18.22 -26.46
C SER A 125 2.42 -19.75 -26.53
N ARG A 126 1.84 -20.41 -25.53
CA ARG A 126 1.65 -21.86 -25.47
C ARG A 126 0.49 -22.11 -24.51
N HIS A 127 -0.52 -22.88 -24.89
CA HIS A 127 -1.55 -23.33 -23.97
C HIS A 127 -0.90 -24.08 -22.79
N GLY A 128 -0.64 -23.36 -21.68
CA GLY A 128 -0.13 -23.88 -20.41
C GLY A 128 1.14 -24.74 -20.50
N GLY A 129 2.27 -24.23 -20.02
CA GLY A 129 3.55 -24.96 -19.88
C GLY A 129 3.56 -26.24 -19.01
N ALA A 130 2.45 -27.00 -18.94
CA ALA A 130 2.42 -28.33 -18.35
C ALA A 130 1.33 -29.29 -18.89
N ASP A 131 0.37 -28.85 -19.73
CA ASP A 131 -0.93 -29.56 -19.82
C ASP A 131 -1.25 -30.29 -21.15
N GLU A 132 -0.58 -30.03 -22.28
CA GLU A 132 -0.94 -30.75 -23.52
C GLU A 132 -0.36 -32.17 -23.66
N ASP A 133 0.63 -32.58 -22.84
CA ASP A 133 1.34 -33.86 -23.10
C ASP A 133 1.57 -34.75 -21.88
N GLY A 134 0.99 -34.45 -20.72
CA GLY A 134 1.12 -35.29 -19.51
C GLY A 134 2.56 -35.57 -19.04
N SER A 135 3.56 -34.90 -19.62
CA SER A 135 4.99 -35.20 -19.45
C SER A 135 5.65 -34.38 -18.35
N THR A 136 4.92 -33.44 -17.76
CA THR A 136 5.46 -32.51 -16.77
C THR A 136 5.39 -33.15 -15.39
N GLY A 137 6.56 -33.48 -14.83
CA GLY A 137 6.66 -34.17 -13.55
C GLY A 137 5.94 -33.45 -12.40
N PRO A 138 5.63 -34.16 -11.29
CA PRO A 138 4.88 -33.61 -10.15
C PRO A 138 5.45 -32.30 -9.59
N GLN A 139 6.77 -32.12 -9.68
CA GLN A 139 7.48 -30.93 -9.22
C GLN A 139 7.12 -29.67 -10.02
N SER A 140 7.00 -29.79 -11.35
CA SER A 140 6.63 -28.66 -12.21
C SER A 140 5.19 -28.21 -11.99
N GLN A 141 4.26 -29.17 -11.84
CA GLN A 141 2.87 -28.84 -11.49
C GLN A 141 2.78 -28.14 -10.13
N SER A 142 3.57 -28.59 -9.15
CA SER A 142 3.66 -27.95 -7.84
C SER A 142 4.17 -26.50 -7.96
N ALA A 143 5.22 -26.27 -8.76
CA ALA A 143 5.77 -24.94 -8.99
C ALA A 143 4.79 -24.01 -9.74
N LYS A 144 4.08 -24.52 -10.75
CA LYS A 144 3.00 -23.78 -11.44
C LYS A 144 1.91 -23.34 -10.46
N ARG A 145 1.47 -24.24 -9.58
CA ARG A 145 0.47 -23.92 -8.52
C ARG A 145 1.01 -22.90 -7.53
N ALA A 146 2.27 -23.01 -7.12
CA ALA A 146 2.89 -22.04 -6.20
C ALA A 146 2.95 -20.63 -6.81
N LEU A 147 3.30 -20.52 -8.10
CA LEU A 147 3.31 -19.25 -8.83
C LEU A 147 1.90 -18.67 -9.02
N ALA A 148 0.91 -19.52 -9.31
CA ALA A 148 -0.49 -19.11 -9.41
C ALA A 148 -1.01 -18.54 -8.08
N LEU A 149 -0.81 -19.27 -6.96
CA LEU A 149 -1.19 -18.83 -5.62
C LEU A 149 -0.50 -17.53 -5.21
N ALA A 150 0.79 -17.37 -5.56
CA ALA A 150 1.51 -16.13 -5.29
C ALA A 150 0.92 -14.94 -6.08
N SER A 151 0.58 -15.14 -7.35
CA SER A 151 -0.03 -14.12 -8.22
C SER A 151 -1.43 -13.71 -7.74
N GLU A 152 -2.25 -14.68 -7.32
CA GLU A 152 -3.56 -14.42 -6.70
C GLU A 152 -3.42 -13.62 -5.41
N ARG A 153 -2.41 -13.93 -4.60
CA ARG A 153 -2.16 -13.23 -3.34
C ARG A 153 -1.72 -11.78 -3.57
N VAL A 154 -0.90 -11.51 -4.58
CA VAL A 154 -0.53 -10.15 -5.00
C VAL A 154 -1.79 -9.37 -5.38
N HIS A 155 -2.63 -9.93 -6.24
CA HIS A 155 -3.89 -9.30 -6.65
C HIS A 155 -4.78 -8.95 -5.45
N ALA A 156 -5.00 -9.90 -4.53
CA ALA A 156 -5.81 -9.70 -3.33
C ALA A 156 -5.23 -8.60 -2.42
N LEU A 157 -3.89 -8.55 -2.26
CA LEU A 157 -3.23 -7.55 -1.42
C LEU A 157 -3.22 -6.16 -2.06
N ARG A 158 -3.16 -6.05 -3.40
CA ARG A 158 -3.33 -4.76 -4.09
C ARG A 158 -4.73 -4.20 -3.88
N LEU A 159 -5.77 -5.03 -4.00
CA LEU A 159 -7.15 -4.60 -3.72
C LEU A 159 -7.29 -4.12 -2.28
N ARG A 160 -6.79 -4.90 -1.31
CA ARG A 160 -6.77 -4.50 0.11
C ARG A 160 -6.00 -3.21 0.35
N HIS A 161 -4.85 -3.02 -0.31
CA HIS A 161 -4.08 -1.78 -0.23
C HIS A 161 -4.91 -0.60 -0.73
N ASN A 162 -5.57 -0.74 -1.88
CA ASN A 162 -6.43 0.29 -2.45
C ASN A 162 -7.62 0.63 -1.54
N GLU A 163 -8.25 -0.35 -0.90
CA GLU A 163 -9.30 -0.13 0.11
C GLU A 163 -8.79 0.63 1.34
N VAL A 164 -7.59 0.27 1.83
CA VAL A 164 -6.93 0.99 2.93
C VAL A 164 -6.64 2.43 2.53
N VAL A 165 -6.13 2.69 1.33
CA VAL A 165 -5.88 4.04 0.82
C VAL A 165 -7.18 4.84 0.69
N GLN A 166 -8.24 4.24 0.13
CA GLN A 166 -9.54 4.90 -0.02
C GLN A 166 -10.17 5.28 1.33
N SER A 167 -10.15 4.35 2.30
CA SER A 167 -10.72 4.59 3.64
C SER A 167 -9.91 5.61 4.47
N THR A 168 -8.61 5.75 4.22
CA THR A 168 -7.73 6.65 4.98
C THR A 168 -7.56 8.03 4.34
N ARG A 169 -7.74 8.18 3.02
CA ARG A 169 -7.65 9.47 2.29
C ARG A 169 -8.48 10.62 2.92
N PRO A 170 -9.75 10.43 3.33
CA PRO A 170 -10.53 11.48 3.97
C PRO A 170 -9.95 11.92 5.33
N LEU A 171 -9.31 10.99 6.06
CA LEU A 171 -8.73 11.26 7.37
C LEU A 171 -7.45 12.11 7.27
N LEU A 172 -6.71 11.95 6.17
CA LEU A 172 -5.48 12.67 5.91
C LEU A 172 -5.73 14.04 5.26
N SER A 173 -6.74 14.16 4.39
CA SER A 173 -7.07 15.40 3.67
C SER A 173 -7.91 16.43 4.44
N GLY A 174 -8.27 16.12 5.70
CA GLY A 174 -9.14 16.98 6.51
C GLY A 174 -8.50 18.33 6.87
N ARG A 175 -9.31 19.41 6.87
CA ARG A 175 -8.92 20.78 7.27
C ARG A 175 -8.17 20.84 8.61
N ALA A 176 -8.50 19.93 9.53
CA ALA A 176 -7.80 19.77 10.79
C ALA A 176 -6.31 19.49 10.57
N VAL A 177 -5.93 18.49 9.76
CA VAL A 177 -4.52 18.13 9.54
C VAL A 177 -3.74 19.27 8.87
N ARG A 178 -4.41 19.99 7.95
CA ARG A 178 -3.85 21.16 7.27
C ARG A 178 -3.63 22.35 8.21
N LEU A 179 -4.58 22.63 9.10
CA LEU A 179 -4.44 23.65 10.15
C LEU A 179 -3.33 23.31 11.16
N LEU A 180 -3.05 22.02 11.36
CA LEU A 180 -2.01 21.57 12.29
C LEU A 180 -0.61 21.56 11.69
N GLY A 181 -0.45 21.90 10.41
CA GLY A 181 0.86 21.95 9.75
C GLY A 181 1.55 20.58 9.60
N VAL A 182 0.84 19.48 9.90
CA VAL A 182 1.36 18.10 9.88
C VAL A 182 1.48 17.56 8.44
N GLU A 183 1.02 18.33 7.45
CA GLU A 183 1.00 17.97 6.03
C GLU A 183 2.13 18.61 5.20
N ARG A 184 3.12 19.27 5.80
CA ARG A 184 4.24 19.82 5.00
C ARG A 184 5.15 18.68 4.53
N GLY A 185 4.83 18.11 3.36
CA GLY A 185 5.73 17.28 2.56
C GLY A 185 5.35 15.82 2.37
N ALA A 186 4.28 15.31 3.01
CA ALA A 186 3.88 13.92 2.78
C ALA A 186 3.14 13.80 1.43
N PRO A 187 3.64 13.01 0.45
CA PRO A 187 2.93 12.78 -0.80
C PRO A 187 1.56 12.17 -0.52
N ARG A 188 0.57 12.53 -1.33
CA ARG A 188 -0.77 11.96 -1.18
C ARG A 188 -0.69 10.45 -1.48
N PRO A 189 -1.36 9.59 -0.70
CA PRO A 189 -1.37 8.17 -0.99
C PRO A 189 -2.11 7.94 -2.31
N GLU A 190 -1.41 7.40 -3.29
CA GLU A 190 -1.90 7.08 -4.62
C GLU A 190 -2.48 5.67 -4.68
N LEU A 191 -3.44 5.46 -5.58
CA LEU A 191 -4.00 4.13 -5.81
C LEU A 191 -3.04 3.39 -6.73
N LEU A 192 -2.76 2.13 -6.40
CA LEU A 192 -1.93 1.30 -7.26
C LEU A 192 -2.78 0.76 -8.41
N GLN A 193 -2.56 1.33 -9.59
CA GLN A 193 -3.08 0.87 -10.87
C GLN A 193 -1.96 0.14 -11.60
N VAL A 194 -1.67 -1.08 -11.15
CA VAL A 194 -0.78 -2.01 -11.85
C VAL A 194 -1.62 -3.20 -12.28
N GLU A 195 -1.38 -3.62 -13.52
CA GLU A 195 -1.96 -4.83 -14.08
C GLU A 195 -1.16 -6.03 -13.55
N ASP A 196 -1.75 -6.79 -12.62
CA ASP A 196 -1.10 -7.92 -11.95
C ASP A 196 -1.69 -9.27 -12.35
N ASP A 197 -2.69 -9.28 -13.26
CA ASP A 197 -3.40 -10.50 -13.59
C ASP A 197 -2.66 -11.32 -14.64
N VAL A 198 -2.63 -12.63 -14.41
CA VAL A 198 -1.94 -13.61 -15.23
C VAL A 198 -2.97 -14.73 -15.49
N PRO A 199 -3.92 -14.51 -16.44
CA PRO A 199 -5.18 -15.28 -16.48
C PRO A 199 -5.00 -16.80 -16.61
N HIS A 200 -4.03 -17.23 -17.40
CA HIS A 200 -3.69 -18.63 -17.67
C HIS A 200 -3.01 -19.37 -16.51
N LEU A 201 -2.63 -18.67 -15.43
CA LEU A 201 -2.18 -19.32 -14.19
C LEU A 201 -3.34 -19.75 -13.30
N ARG A 202 -4.54 -19.16 -13.48
CA ARG A 202 -5.71 -19.50 -12.67
C ARG A 202 -6.37 -20.79 -13.15
N PRO A 203 -6.77 -21.69 -12.24
CA PRO A 203 -7.62 -22.81 -12.63
C PRO A 203 -8.95 -22.29 -13.17
N GLY A 204 -9.24 -22.56 -14.46
CA GLY A 204 -10.46 -22.09 -15.16
C GLY A 204 -10.32 -20.79 -15.95
N GLY A 205 -9.10 -20.25 -16.14
CA GLY A 205 -8.83 -19.00 -16.87
C GLY A 205 -8.91 -19.08 -18.40
N GLU A 206 -9.21 -20.24 -18.99
CA GLU A 206 -9.18 -20.47 -20.44
C GLU A 206 -10.31 -19.77 -21.24
N GLY A 207 -11.22 -19.04 -20.59
CA GLY A 207 -12.50 -18.67 -21.20
C GLY A 207 -12.82 -17.19 -21.40
N ARG A 208 -11.96 -16.23 -21.03
CA ARG A 208 -12.30 -14.80 -21.23
C ARG A 208 -11.33 -14.13 -22.20
N PRO A 209 -11.79 -13.70 -23.38
CA PRO A 209 -10.97 -12.88 -24.26
C PRO A 209 -10.60 -11.59 -23.50
N VAL A 210 -9.32 -11.24 -23.61
CA VAL A 210 -8.79 -9.95 -23.20
C VAL A 210 -9.24 -8.96 -24.27
N ASP A 211 -10.24 -8.14 -23.95
CA ASP A 211 -10.59 -6.94 -24.73
C ASP A 211 -9.58 -5.81 -24.47
#